data_AF-A0A933YJH6-F1
#
_entry.id   AF-A0A933YJH6-F1
#
_cell.length_a   1.000
_cell.length_b   1.000
_cell.length_c   1.000
_cell.angle_alpha   90.00
_cell.angle_beta   90.00
_cell.angle_gamma   90.00
#
_symmetry.space_group_name_H-M   'P 1'
#
loop_
_entity.id
_entity.type
_entity.pdbx_description
1 polymer ?
#
loop_
_entity_poly.entity_id
_entity_poly.type
_entity_poly.pdbx_seq_one_letter_code
_entity_poly.pdbx_strand_id
1 'polypeptide(L)' 'MSQVTISDQEYKQLKRQGAAYRKIAARLFQSVVKDDIASVVHDFADTKLYSKGFLTDLEKGLHKSSYGKA' A
#
# COMPACT_ATOMS: atom_id res chain seq x y z
N MET A 1 -7.82 26.60 4.49
CA MET A 1 -8.15 25.75 3.32
C MET A 1 -8.67 26.66 2.22
N SER A 2 -8.06 26.61 1.04
CA SER A 2 -8.45 27.46 -0.08
C SER A 2 -9.62 26.81 -0.82
N GLN A 3 -10.72 27.54 -1.02
CA GLN A 3 -11.82 27.05 -1.85
C GLN A 3 -11.42 27.17 -3.32
N VAL A 4 -11.31 26.03 -3.99
CA VAL A 4 -10.99 25.93 -5.41
C VAL A 4 -12.27 25.55 -6.15
N THR A 5 -12.70 26.39 -7.09
CA THR A 5 -13.88 26.16 -7.92
C THR A 5 -13.42 25.79 -9.32
N ILE A 6 -13.90 24.67 -9.85
CA ILE A 6 -13.59 24.18 -11.19
C ILE A 6 -14.87 23.96 -11.99
N SER A 7 -14.74 23.88 -13.31
CA SER A 7 -15.88 23.56 -14.18
C SER A 7 -16.33 22.11 -14.00
N ASP A 8 -17.61 21.82 -14.28
CA ASP A 8 -18.14 20.44 -14.22
C ASP A 8 -17.41 19.50 -15.20
N GLN A 9 -17.02 20.01 -16.37
CA GLN A 9 -16.26 19.24 -17.36
C GLN A 9 -14.86 18.87 -16.82
N GLU A 10 -14.17 19.83 -16.22
CA GLU A 10 -12.86 19.60 -15.61
C GLU A 10 -12.94 18.65 -14.42
N TYR A 11 -13.98 18.77 -13.59
CA TYR A 11 -14.26 17.81 -12.52
C TYR A 11 -14.44 16.39 -13.06
N LYS A 12 -15.27 16.20 -14.09
CA LYS A 12 -15.51 14.89 -14.72
C LYS A 12 -14.22 14.29 -15.29
N GLN A 13 -13.38 15.11 -15.91
CA GLN A 13 -12.09 14.70 -16.45
C GLN A 13 -11.13 14.26 -15.34
N LEU A 14 -10.94 15.08 -14.30
CA LEU A 14 -10.09 14.78 -13.16
C LEU A 14 -10.57 13.53 -12.40
N LYS A 15 -11.89 13.36 -12.25
CA LYS A 15 -12.48 12.16 -11.63
C LYS A 15 -12.14 10.89 -12.43
N ARG A 16 -12.22 10.96 -13.77
CA ARG A 16 -11.87 9.84 -14.64
C ARG A 16 -10.38 9.50 -14.58
N GLN A 17 -9.53 10.52 -14.61
CA GLN A 17 -8.07 10.36 -14.47
C GLN A 17 -7.71 9.75 -13.11
N GLY A 18 -8.28 10.26 -12.02
CA GLY A 18 -8.05 9.73 -10.68
C GLY A 18 -8.49 8.26 -10.53
N ALA A 19 -9.60 7.86 -11.16
CA ALA A 19 -10.03 6.47 -11.18
C ALA A 19 -9.05 5.57 -11.96
N ALA A 20 -8.51 6.05 -13.08
CA ALA A 20 -7.51 5.32 -13.86
C ALA A 20 -6.19 5.16 -13.08
N TYR A 21 -5.70 6.23 -12.46
CA TYR A 21 -4.51 6.18 -11.61
C TYR A 21 -4.66 5.16 -10.47
N ARG A 22 -5.80 5.13 -9.78
CA ARG A 22 -6.04 4.15 -8.70
C ARG A 22 -6.02 2.71 -9.22
N LYS A 23 -6.60 2.44 -10.40
CA LYS A 23 -6.58 1.10 -11.00
C LYS A 23 -5.17 0.65 -11.39
N ILE A 24 -4.36 1.55 -11.94
CA ILE A 24 -2.97 1.25 -12.32
C ILE A 24 -2.11 1.06 -11.08
N ALA A 25 -2.20 1.97 -10.11
CA ALA A 25 -1.47 1.87 -8.85
C ALA A 25 -1.78 0.56 -8.12
N ALA A 26 -3.07 0.18 -8.02
CA ALA A 26 -3.47 -1.07 -7.39
C ALA A 26 -2.80 -2.29 -8.05
N ARG A 27 -2.77 -2.36 -9.39
CA ARG A 27 -2.13 -3.45 -10.13
C ARG A 27 -0.61 -3.43 -10.01
N LEU A 28 0.01 -2.24 -10.00
CA LEU A 28 1.45 -2.10 -9.88
C LEU A 28 1.92 -2.58 -8.50
N PHE A 29 1.25 -2.11 -7.43
CA PHE A 29 1.52 -2.55 -6.06
C PHE A 29 1.28 -4.06 -5.88
N GLN A 30 0.20 -4.61 -6.46
CA GLN A 30 -0.02 -6.06 -6.48
C GLN A 30 1.09 -6.84 -7.21
N SER A 31 1.75 -6.25 -8.21
CA SER A 31 2.83 -6.94 -8.94
C SER A 31 4.20 -6.81 -8.28
N VAL A 32 4.42 -5.75 -7.49
CA VAL A 32 5.68 -5.44 -6.80
C VAL A 32 5.71 -6.06 -5.41
N VAL A 33 4.55 -6.18 -4.75
CA VAL A 33 4.39 -6.90 -3.49
C VAL A 33 4.02 -8.35 -3.81
N LYS A 34 5.03 -9.15 -4.16
CA LYS A 34 4.86 -10.60 -4.36
C LYS A 34 5.15 -11.42 -3.12
N ASP A 35 5.94 -10.87 -2.20
CA ASP A 35 6.28 -11.57 -0.97
C ASP A 35 5.06 -11.55 -0.06
N ASP A 36 4.68 -12.71 0.45
CA ASP A 36 3.66 -12.77 1.48
C ASP A 36 4.22 -12.23 2.81
N ILE A 37 3.33 -11.91 3.75
CA ILE A 37 3.70 -11.36 5.06
C ILE A 37 4.71 -12.28 5.77
N ALA A 38 4.57 -13.60 5.65
CA ALA A 38 5.45 -14.55 6.31
C ALA A 38 6.86 -14.52 5.72
N SER A 39 6.99 -14.41 4.39
CA SER A 39 8.28 -14.24 3.71
C SER A 39 9.01 -12.99 4.19
N VAL A 40 8.31 -11.85 4.29
CA VAL A 40 8.93 -10.60 4.79
C VAL A 40 9.36 -10.73 6.25
N VAL A 41 8.52 -11.32 7.11
CA VAL A 41 8.89 -11.53 8.52
C VAL A 41 10.09 -12.47 8.64
N HIS A 42 10.15 -13.50 7.80
CA HIS A 42 11.25 -14.46 7.74
C HIS A 42 12.57 -13.79 7.34
N ASP A 43 12.57 -12.97 6.29
CA ASP A 43 13.77 -12.25 5.84
C ASP A 43 14.35 -11.36 6.96
N PHE A 44 13.49 -10.68 7.73
CA PHE A 44 13.93 -9.88 8.87
C PHE A 44 14.46 -10.76 10.02
N ALA A 45 13.82 -11.90 10.29
CA ALA A 45 14.27 -12.85 11.30
C ALA A 45 15.67 -13.42 10.98
N ASP A 46 15.92 -13.73 9.70
CA ASP A 46 17.18 -14.30 9.22
C ASP A 46 18.39 -13.37 9.40
N THR A 47 18.16 -12.05 9.42
CA THR A 47 19.23 -11.08 9.73
C THR A 47 19.77 -11.23 11.15
N LYS A 48 18.97 -11.79 12.09
CA LYS A 48 19.27 -11.87 13.53
C LYS A 48 19.53 -10.52 14.21
N LEU A 49 19.18 -9.41 13.55
CA LEU A 49 19.37 -8.04 14.06
C LEU A 49 18.17 -7.56 14.90
N TYR A 50 17.03 -8.23 14.78
CA TYR A 50 15.76 -7.77 15.34
C TYR A 50 15.27 -8.67 16.46
N SER A 51 14.64 -8.06 17.46
CA SER A 51 14.06 -8.79 18.59
C SER A 51 12.77 -9.51 18.19
N LYS A 52 12.41 -10.57 18.93
CA LYS A 52 11.13 -11.27 18.74
C LYS A 52 9.91 -10.34 18.85
N GLY A 53 10.00 -9.33 19.73
CA GLY A 53 8.95 -8.32 19.88
C GLY A 53 8.78 -7.48 18.62
N PHE A 54 9.90 -7.00 18.05
CA PHE A 54 9.88 -6.27 16.79
C PHE A 54 9.25 -7.09 15.66
N LEU A 55 9.64 -8.35 15.50
CA LEU A 55 9.10 -9.22 14.45
C LEU A 55 7.58 -9.44 14.61
N THR A 56 7.11 -9.59 15.85
CA THR A 56 5.68 -9.71 16.17
C THR A 56 4.90 -8.44 15.81
N ASP A 57 5.47 -7.27 16.10
CA ASP A 57 4.84 -5.98 15.78
C ASP A 57 4.86 -5.69 14.27
N LEU A 58 5.93 -6.09 13.58
CA LEU A 58 6.05 -6.03 12.14
C LEU A 58 4.94 -6.83 11.46
N GLU A 59 4.79 -8.12 11.82
CA GLU A 59 3.76 -9.00 11.27
C GLU A 59 2.34 -8.42 11.48
N LYS A 60 2.03 -7.98 12.70
CA LYS A 60 0.74 -7.35 13.03
C LYS A 60 0.51 -6.05 12.24
N GLY A 61 1.56 -5.26 12.05
CA GLY A 61 1.50 -4.01 11.29
C GLY A 61 1.22 -4.27 9.81
N LEU A 62 1.90 -5.26 9.22
CA LEU A 62 1.70 -5.66 7.83
C LEU A 62 0.27 -6.16 7.59
N HIS A 63 -0.28 -6.99 8.48
CA HIS A 63 -1.68 -7.45 8.41
C HIS A 63 -2.72 -6.32 8.49
N LYS A 64 -2.42 -5.23 9.20
CA LYS A 64 -3.33 -4.08 9.34
C LYS A 64 -3.20 -3.06 8.20
N SER A 65 -2.16 -3.16 7.39
CA SER A 65 -1.89 -2.22 6.30
C SER A 65 -2.59 -2.65 4.99
N SER A 66 -2.48 -1.84 3.95
CA SER A 66 -2.90 -2.23 2.59
C SER A 66 -2.09 -3.39 2.02
N TYR A 67 -0.96 -3.76 2.65
CA TYR A 67 -0.12 -4.89 2.29
C TYR A 67 -0.83 -6.23 2.54
N GLY A 68 -1.44 -6.41 3.73
CA GLY A 68 -2.15 -7.65 4.08
C GLY A 68 -3.51 -7.85 3.40
N LYS A 69 -3.88 -6.98 2.46
CA LYS A 69 -5.09 -7.11 1.63
C LYS A 69 -4.76 -7.60 0.20
N ALA A 70 -3.49 -7.92 -0.07
CA ALA A 70 -3.03 -8.46 -1.34
C ALA A 70 -3.52 -9.89 -1.55
#